data_AF-A0A9D9JKQ2-F1
#
_entry.id   AF-A0A9D9JKQ2-F1
#
_cell.length_a   1.000
_cell.length_b   1.000
_cell.length_c   1.000
_cell.angle_alpha   90.00
_cell.angle_beta   90.00
_cell.angle_gamma   90.00
#
_symmetry.space_group_name_H-M   'P 1'
#
loop_
_entity.id
_entity.type
_entity.pdbx_description
1 polymer ?
#
loop_
_entity_poly.entity_id
_entity_poly.type
_entity_poly.pdbx_seq_one_letter_code
_entity_poly.pdbx_strand_id
1 'polypeptide(L)'
;MAWVATSTPPSARFLVLTGETWFGQDRLAEWFPALTGRTNVGVVQGSEWLGQFSLRIAQATTLQLCSTAGRHCIESWARPTGNSFDYVYIAQSPIWVGEDRVERFGALIAELLHAPDYELVYAGPGAMIFRCEHSASYPGAAA
;
A
#
# COMPACT_ATOMS: atom_id res chain seq x y z
N MET A 1 -6.49 -2.65 -11.43
CA MET A 1 -7.58 -2.39 -10.45
C MET A 1 -8.80 -3.29 -10.63
N ALA A 2 -9.21 -3.68 -11.85
CA ALA A 2 -10.38 -4.57 -12.04
C ALA A 2 -10.32 -5.87 -11.21
N TRP A 3 -9.15 -6.52 -11.15
CA TRP A 3 -8.95 -7.70 -10.31
C TRP A 3 -9.27 -7.43 -8.83
N VAL A 4 -8.82 -6.32 -8.26
CA VAL A 4 -9.19 -5.91 -6.89
C VAL A 4 -10.71 -5.81 -6.77
N ALA A 5 -11.35 -5.19 -7.77
CA ALA A 5 -12.79 -4.97 -7.77
C ALA A 5 -13.64 -6.25 -7.83
N THR A 6 -13.07 -7.38 -8.27
CA THR A 6 -13.80 -8.64 -8.48
C THR A 6 -13.32 -9.79 -7.61
N SER A 7 -12.08 -9.72 -7.10
CA SER A 7 -11.39 -10.86 -6.49
C SER A 7 -11.05 -10.67 -5.02
N THR A 8 -11.40 -9.52 -4.42
CA THR A 8 -11.27 -9.31 -2.97
C THR A 8 -12.60 -8.97 -2.32
N PRO A 9 -12.77 -9.25 -1.00
CA PRO A 9 -13.96 -8.86 -0.26
C PRO A 9 -14.24 -7.35 -0.36
N PRO A 10 -15.52 -6.91 -0.32
CA PRO A 10 -15.86 -5.48 -0.30
C PRO A 10 -15.29 -4.72 0.91
N SER A 11 -15.08 -5.42 2.03
CA SER A 11 -14.49 -4.86 3.25
C SER A 11 -12.95 -4.84 3.22
N ALA A 12 -12.31 -5.33 2.16
CA ALA A 12 -10.87 -5.45 2.09
C ALA A 12 -10.17 -4.08 2.16
N ARG A 13 -9.13 -4.03 2.97
CA ARG A 13 -8.32 -2.84 3.22
C ARG A 13 -6.96 -3.00 2.56
N PHE A 14 -6.59 -2.01 1.76
CA PHE A 14 -5.37 -2.01 0.97
C PHE A 14 -4.41 -0.94 1.46
N LEU A 15 -3.15 -1.34 1.56
CA LEU A 15 -2.01 -0.43 1.58
C LEU A 15 -1.50 -0.26 0.15
N VAL A 16 -1.66 0.94 -0.43
CA VAL A 16 -1.31 1.22 -1.83
C VAL A 16 0.03 1.95 -1.90
N LEU A 17 1.02 1.32 -2.53
CA LEU A 17 2.38 1.84 -2.71
C LEU A 17 2.64 2.16 -4.17
N THR A 18 2.95 3.42 -4.44
CA THR A 18 3.22 3.98 -5.77
C THR A 18 4.61 4.62 -5.83
N GLY A 19 5.15 4.99 -4.66
CA GLY A 19 6.38 5.76 -4.49
C GLY A 19 6.24 7.26 -4.76
N GLU A 20 5.02 7.76 -5.03
CA GLU A 20 4.77 9.19 -5.21
C GLU A 20 4.59 9.88 -3.85
N THR A 21 5.57 10.67 -3.42
CA THR A 21 5.57 11.27 -2.08
C THR A 21 4.67 12.50 -1.98
N TRP A 22 4.26 13.09 -3.11
CA TRP A 22 3.33 14.20 -3.14
C TRP A 22 1.89 13.73 -3.38
N PHE A 23 1.05 13.79 -2.35
CA PHE A 23 -0.32 13.27 -2.37
C PHE A 23 -1.19 13.84 -3.50
N GLY A 24 -0.94 15.08 -3.93
CA GLY A 24 -1.67 15.73 -5.02
C GLY A 24 -1.28 15.24 -6.42
N GLN A 25 -0.20 14.47 -6.54
CA GLN A 25 0.24 13.82 -7.78
C GLN A 25 -0.04 12.30 -7.77
N ASP A 26 -0.29 11.71 -6.60
CA ASP A 26 -0.58 10.28 -6.48
C ASP A 26 -2.03 9.93 -6.86
N ARG A 27 -2.29 9.98 -8.17
CA ARG A 27 -3.60 9.64 -8.75
C ARG A 27 -3.97 8.18 -8.50
N LEU A 28 -3.00 7.28 -8.41
CA LEU A 28 -3.28 5.86 -8.20
C LEU A 28 -3.83 5.64 -6.79
N ALA A 29 -3.17 6.18 -5.76
CA ALA A 29 -3.66 6.07 -4.39
C ALA A 29 -4.99 6.82 -4.18
N GLU A 30 -5.13 8.00 -4.80
CA GLU A 30 -6.35 8.83 -4.73
C GLU A 30 -7.57 8.10 -5.32
N TRP A 31 -7.45 7.60 -6.56
CA TRP A 31 -8.59 7.03 -7.28
C TRP A 31 -8.84 5.55 -6.96
N PHE A 32 -7.92 4.90 -6.25
CA PHE A 32 -8.05 3.48 -5.87
C PHE A 32 -9.41 3.16 -5.24
N PRO A 33 -9.92 3.89 -4.22
CA PRO A 33 -11.20 3.55 -3.61
C PRO A 33 -12.37 3.69 -4.56
N ALA A 34 -12.38 4.74 -5.39
CA ALA A 34 -13.46 4.99 -6.35
C ALA A 34 -13.51 3.94 -7.47
N LEU A 35 -12.34 3.50 -7.96
CA LEU A 35 -12.24 2.56 -9.07
C LEU A 35 -12.36 1.10 -8.65
N THR A 36 -12.06 0.80 -7.38
CA THR A 36 -12.10 -0.57 -6.86
C THR A 36 -13.30 -0.80 -5.97
N GLY A 37 -13.84 0.20 -5.28
CA GLY A 37 -14.82 0.02 -4.21
C GLY A 37 -14.22 -0.55 -2.92
N ARG A 38 -12.89 -0.53 -2.75
CA ARG A 38 -12.16 -1.05 -1.57
C ARG A 38 -11.53 0.10 -0.81
N THR A 39 -11.18 -0.12 0.45
CA THR A 39 -10.52 0.92 1.26
C THR A 39 -9.03 1.00 0.89
N ASN A 40 -8.54 2.20 0.55
CA ASN A 40 -7.12 2.53 0.64
C ASN A 40 -6.87 3.20 2.00
N VAL A 41 -6.07 2.58 2.87
CA VAL A 41 -5.83 3.09 4.24
C VAL A 41 -4.92 4.33 4.28
N GLY A 42 -4.17 4.58 3.20
CA GLY A 42 -3.21 5.69 3.08
C GLY A 42 -3.73 6.89 2.29
N VAL A 43 -5.01 6.93 1.90
CA VAL A 43 -5.56 8.05 1.12
C VAL A 43 -5.59 9.35 1.93
N VAL A 44 -5.23 10.46 1.28
CA VAL A 44 -5.25 11.80 1.89
C VAL A 44 -6.57 12.52 1.60
N GLN A 45 -7.05 12.41 0.38
CA GLN A 45 -8.23 13.12 -0.11
C GLN A 45 -9.48 12.76 0.72
N GLY A 46 -10.28 13.78 1.04
CA GLY A 46 -11.46 13.69 1.88
C GLY A 46 -11.18 13.91 3.37
N SER A 47 -9.92 13.84 3.81
CA SER A 47 -9.54 14.10 5.21
C SER A 47 -9.53 15.58 5.59
N GLU A 48 -9.64 16.49 4.61
CA GLU A 48 -9.84 17.93 4.79
C GLU A 48 -11.05 18.21 5.69
N TRP A 49 -12.13 17.45 5.49
CA TRP A 49 -13.39 17.63 6.19
C TRP A 49 -13.41 16.99 7.58
N LEU A 50 -12.39 16.18 7.90
CA LEU A 50 -12.27 15.47 9.17
C LEU A 50 -11.27 16.14 10.14
N GLY A 51 -10.67 17.27 9.74
CA GLY A 51 -9.64 17.95 10.53
C GLY A 51 -8.32 17.18 10.62
N GLN A 52 -8.10 16.19 9.75
CA GLN A 52 -6.92 15.31 9.77
C GLN A 52 -5.97 15.52 8.58
N PHE A 53 -6.24 16.50 7.72
CA PHE A 53 -5.54 16.68 6.44
C PHE A 53 -4.01 16.72 6.55
N SER A 54 -3.47 17.62 7.38
CA SER A 54 -2.02 17.75 7.54
C SER A 54 -1.38 16.48 8.09
N LEU A 55 -2.05 15.79 9.01
CA LEU A 55 -1.60 14.51 9.55
C LEU A 55 -1.60 13.43 8.45
N ARG A 56 -2.67 13.37 7.64
CA ARG A 56 -2.81 12.40 6.55
C ARG A 56 -1.80 12.63 5.45
N ILE A 57 -1.48 13.88 5.11
CA ILE A 57 -0.37 14.20 4.18
C ILE A 57 0.94 13.62 4.71
N ALA A 58 1.29 13.91 5.97
CA ALA A 58 2.52 13.40 6.56
C ALA A 58 2.58 11.86 6.58
N GLN A 59 1.47 11.21 6.95
CA GLN A 59 1.36 9.75 6.93
C GLN A 59 1.46 9.18 5.51
N ALA A 60 0.86 9.80 4.50
CA ALA A 60 0.96 9.34 3.12
C ALA A 60 2.38 9.49 2.58
N THR A 61 3.05 10.60 2.84
CA THR A 61 4.45 10.79 2.44
C THR A 61 5.36 9.73 3.07
N THR A 62 5.23 9.44 4.37
CA THR A 62 6.05 8.40 5.02
C THR A 62 5.74 7.00 4.50
N LEU A 63 4.46 6.70 4.21
CA LEU A 63 4.07 5.44 3.60
C LEU A 63 4.75 5.24 2.23
N GLN A 64 4.73 6.26 1.38
CA GLN A 64 5.27 6.12 0.02
C GLN A 64 6.80 5.98 0.01
N LEU A 65 7.49 6.54 1.00
CA LEU A 65 8.92 6.29 1.22
C LEU A 65 9.23 4.83 1.61
N CYS A 66 8.27 4.11 2.20
CA CYS A 66 8.46 2.69 2.51
C CYS A 66 8.58 1.80 1.27
N SER A 67 8.15 2.27 0.10
CA SER A 67 8.26 1.51 -1.17
C SER A 67 9.70 1.09 -1.50
N THR A 68 10.70 1.83 -1.02
CA THR A 68 12.13 1.52 -1.18
C THR A 68 12.83 1.12 0.12
N ALA A 69 12.16 1.23 1.27
CA ALA A 69 12.74 0.94 2.59
C ALA A 69 12.40 -0.46 3.14
N GLY A 70 11.53 -1.21 2.45
CA GLY A 70 11.25 -2.61 2.76
C GLY A 70 10.05 -2.85 3.68
N ARG A 71 9.77 -4.14 3.93
CA ARG A 71 8.61 -4.67 4.66
C ARG A 71 8.50 -4.11 6.08
N HIS A 72 9.62 -4.01 6.80
CA HIS A 72 9.61 -3.47 8.16
C HIS A 72 9.10 -2.01 8.22
N CYS A 73 9.34 -1.22 7.17
CA CYS A 73 8.85 0.16 7.10
C CYS A 73 7.32 0.21 7.04
N ILE A 74 6.68 -0.59 6.16
CA ILE A 74 5.22 -0.61 6.03
C ILE A 74 4.53 -1.13 7.30
N GLU A 75 5.13 -2.11 7.97
CA GLU A 75 4.64 -2.64 9.24
C GLU A 75 4.76 -1.62 10.37
N SER A 76 5.89 -0.91 10.43
CA SER A 76 6.12 0.17 11.40
C SER A 76 5.22 1.38 11.15
N TRP A 77 4.83 1.64 9.91
CA TRP A 77 3.87 2.68 9.57
C TRP A 77 2.45 2.33 10.04
N ALA A 78 2.06 1.06 9.90
CA ALA A 78 0.72 0.59 10.27
C ALA A 78 0.50 0.51 11.79
N ARG A 79 1.52 0.13 12.57
CA ARG A 79 1.41 -0.09 14.03
C ARG A 79 0.91 1.13 14.83
N PRO A 80 1.48 2.34 14.71
CA PRO A 80 1.09 3.48 15.54
C PRO A 80 -0.24 4.11 15.11
N THR A 81 -0.65 3.87 13.87
CA THR A 81 -1.81 4.54 13.26
C THR A 81 -3.11 3.74 13.38
N GLY A 82 -3.04 2.50 13.89
CA GLY A 82 -4.18 1.59 13.96
C GLY A 82 -4.70 1.18 12.58
N ASN A 83 -3.95 1.47 11.50
CA ASN A 83 -4.34 1.18 10.14
C ASN A 83 -3.96 -0.27 9.80
N SER A 84 -4.80 -1.22 10.22
CA SER A 84 -4.72 -2.59 9.69
C SER A 84 -5.00 -2.60 8.18
N PHE A 85 -4.34 -3.51 7.47
CA PHE A 85 -4.55 -3.77 6.05
C PHE A 85 -4.54 -5.28 5.80
N ASP A 86 -5.34 -5.73 4.84
CA ASP A 86 -5.43 -7.14 4.43
C ASP A 86 -4.55 -7.41 3.19
N TYR A 87 -4.26 -6.35 2.41
CA TYR A 87 -3.51 -6.44 1.16
C TYR A 87 -2.50 -5.31 1.02
N VAL A 88 -1.37 -5.62 0.38
CA VAL A 88 -0.41 -4.63 -0.12
C VAL A 88 -0.52 -4.59 -1.64
N TYR A 89 -0.85 -3.43 -2.19
CA TYR A 89 -0.82 -3.16 -3.63
C TYR A 89 0.45 -2.39 -3.95
N ILE A 90 1.34 -2.97 -4.76
CA ILE A 90 2.55 -2.31 -5.23
C ILE A 90 2.37 -1.99 -6.70
N ALA A 91 2.31 -0.70 -7.04
CA ALA A 91 2.29 -0.26 -8.43
C ALA A 91 3.64 -0.59 -9.08
N GLN A 92 3.59 -1.26 -10.23
CA GLN A 92 4.80 -1.54 -11.00
C GLN A 92 5.41 -0.23 -11.50
N SER A 93 6.72 -0.09 -11.35
CA SER A 93 7.46 1.12 -11.69
C SER A 93 8.82 0.73 -12.26
N PRO A 94 8.84 0.14 -13.47
CA PRO A 94 10.07 -0.29 -14.07
C PRO A 94 10.94 0.91 -14.43
N ILE A 95 12.21 0.84 -14.07
CA ILE A 95 13.24 1.83 -14.36
C ILE A 95 14.38 1.18 -15.14
N TRP A 96 15.14 2.00 -15.85
CA TRP A 96 16.36 1.58 -16.53
C TRP A 96 17.57 1.88 -15.65
N VAL A 97 18.40 0.87 -15.41
CA VAL A 97 19.68 0.99 -14.71
C VAL A 97 20.75 0.43 -15.64
N GLY A 98 21.42 1.31 -16.37
CA GLY A 98 22.25 0.89 -17.51
C GLY A 98 21.39 0.27 -18.60
N GLU A 99 21.73 -0.95 -19.03
CA GLU A 99 20.96 -1.71 -20.04
C GLU A 99 19.84 -2.56 -19.42
N ASP A 100 19.83 -2.69 -18.09
CA ASP A 100 18.87 -3.53 -17.39
C ASP A 100 17.59 -2.78 -17.06
N ARG A 101 16.45 -3.42 -17.34
CA ARG A 101 15.14 -2.97 -16.89
C ARG A 101 14.80 -3.67 -15.58
N VAL A 102 14.77 -2.90 -14.50
CA VAL A 102 14.53 -3.41 -13.14
C VAL A 102 13.29 -2.78 -12.54
N GLU A 103 12.61 -3.48 -11.64
CA GLU A 103 11.52 -2.89 -10.88
C GLU A 103 12.05 -2.02 -9.76
N ARG A 104 11.60 -0.75 -9.69
CA ARG A 104 12.05 0.23 -8.69
C ARG A 104 11.86 -0.27 -7.25
N PHE A 105 10.79 -1.02 -7.02
CA PHE A 105 10.43 -1.56 -5.70
C PHE A 105 10.84 -3.04 -5.54
N GLY A 106 11.79 -3.51 -6.34
CA GLY A 106 12.23 -4.91 -6.37
C GLY A 106 12.67 -5.44 -5.01
N ALA A 107 13.30 -4.62 -4.17
CA ALA A 107 13.71 -5.01 -2.82
C ALA A 107 12.50 -5.34 -1.91
N LEU A 108 11.50 -4.45 -1.85
CA LEU A 108 10.27 -4.70 -1.10
C LEU A 108 9.52 -5.92 -1.66
N ILE A 109 9.39 -6.02 -2.99
CA ILE A 109 8.75 -7.17 -3.64
C ILE A 109 9.46 -8.46 -3.25
N ALA A 110 10.79 -8.49 -3.29
CA ALA A 110 11.58 -9.66 -2.91
C ALA A 110 11.39 -10.02 -1.43
N GLU A 111 11.35 -9.04 -0.53
CA GLU A 111 11.09 -9.29 0.88
C GLU A 111 9.70 -9.91 1.12
N LEU A 112 8.65 -9.37 0.48
CA LEU A 112 7.29 -9.91 0.62
C LEU A 112 7.15 -11.32 0.03
N LEU A 113 7.87 -11.64 -1.06
CA LEU A 113 7.88 -12.98 -1.64
C LEU A 113 8.49 -14.04 -0.72
N HIS A 114 9.41 -13.66 0.16
CA HIS A 114 10.07 -14.57 1.11
C HIS A 114 9.47 -14.51 2.52
N ALA A 115 8.50 -13.63 2.75
CA ALA A 115 7.85 -13.48 4.04
C ALA A 115 6.70 -14.50 4.19
N PRO A 116 6.70 -15.36 5.23
CA PRO A 116 5.71 -16.43 5.36
C PRO A 116 4.30 -15.92 5.67
N ASP A 117 4.17 -14.66 6.08
CA ASP A 117 2.92 -13.97 6.39
C ASP A 117 2.34 -13.18 5.20
N TYR A 118 2.99 -13.24 4.04
CA TYR A 118 2.52 -12.62 2.80
C TYR A 118 2.40 -13.65 1.68
N GLU A 119 1.30 -13.57 0.93
CA GLU A 119 1.05 -14.40 -0.24
C GLU A 119 0.86 -13.52 -1.48
N LEU A 120 1.61 -13.79 -2.55
CA LEU A 120 1.38 -13.16 -3.84
C LEU A 120 0.08 -13.68 -4.46
N VAL A 121 -0.96 -12.85 -4.49
CA VAL A 121 -2.29 -13.22 -5.02
C VAL A 121 -2.55 -12.68 -6.42
N TYR A 122 -1.77 -11.69 -6.86
CA TYR A 122 -1.82 -11.17 -8.23
C TYR A 122 -0.46 -10.63 -8.66
N ALA A 123 -0.02 -11.04 -9.85
CA ALA A 123 1.07 -10.41 -10.58
C ALA A 123 0.64 -10.25 -12.03
N GLY A 124 0.50 -9.01 -12.48
CA GLY A 124 0.03 -8.71 -13.83
C GLY A 124 0.25 -7.26 -14.19
N PRO A 125 -0.32 -6.79 -15.31
CA PRO A 125 -0.09 -5.44 -15.79
C PRO A 125 -0.40 -4.38 -14.71
N GLY A 126 0.60 -3.57 -14.42
CA GLY A 126 0.49 -2.36 -13.59
C GLY A 126 0.66 -2.57 -12.09
N ALA A 127 0.63 -3.80 -11.57
CA ALA A 127 0.78 -4.03 -10.13
C ALA A 127 1.14 -5.46 -9.74
N MET A 128 1.70 -5.58 -8.55
CA MET A 128 1.75 -6.82 -7.77
C MET A 128 0.93 -6.63 -6.50
N ILE A 129 0.18 -7.66 -6.10
CA ILE A 129 -0.70 -7.60 -4.93
C ILE A 129 -0.39 -8.79 -4.03
N PHE A 130 -0.11 -8.48 -2.77
CA PHE A 130 0.13 -9.45 -1.72
C PHE A 130 -1.03 -9.44 -0.73
N ARG A 131 -1.50 -10.61 -0.32
CA ARG A 131 -2.41 -10.80 0.81
C ARG A 131 -1.59 -10.99 2.08
N CYS A 132 -2.02 -10.39 3.18
CA CYS A 132 -1.41 -10.56 4.49
C CYS A 132 -2.22 -11.61 5.26
N GLU A 133 -1.61 -12.71 5.66
CA GLU A 133 -2.28 -13.79 6.40
C GLU A 133 -2.65 -13.36 7.84
N HIS A 134 -2.01 -12.31 8.36
CA HIS A 134 -2.28 -11.71 9.66
C HIS A 134 -3.21 -10.48 9.59
N SER A 135 -4.34 -10.57 8.88
CA SER A 135 -5.48 -9.65 9.12
C SER A 135 -6.06 -9.76 10.55
N ALA A 136 -5.49 -10.62 11.39
CA ALA A 136 -5.81 -10.77 12.81
C ALA A 136 -5.27 -9.59 13.63
N SER A 137 -6.18 -8.73 14.09
CA SER A 137 -6.22 -8.15 15.43
C SER A 137 -4.89 -8.24 16.20
N TYR A 138 -4.03 -7.22 16.08
CA TYR A 138 -2.88 -7.11 16.98
C TYR A 138 -3.38 -6.61 18.34
N PRO A 139 -3.25 -7.40 19.43
CA PRO A 139 -3.66 -6.99 20.77
C PRO A 139 -2.65 -5.96 21.28
N GLY A 140 -2.96 -4.67 21.11
CA GLY A 140 -2.05 -3.61 21.51
C GLY A 140 -2.63 -2.21 21.58
N ALA A 141 -3.95 -2.04 21.45
CA ALA A 141 -4.64 -0.78 21.71
C ALA A 141 -5.42 -0.87 23.03
N ALA A 142 -4.71 -1.15 24.12
CA ALA A 142 -5.18 -0.91 25.47
C ALA A 142 -4.03 -0.28 26.25
N ALA A 143 -4.02 1.06 26.28
CA ALA A 143 -3.52 1.90 27.35
C ALA A 143 -4.14 3.29 27.20
#